data_AF-A0A454CUH6-F1
#
_entry.id   AF-A0A454CUH6-F1
#
_cell.length_a   1.000
_cell.length_b   1.000
_cell.length_c   1.000
_cell.angle_alpha   90.00
_cell.angle_beta   90.00
_cell.angle_gamma   90.00
#
_symmetry.space_group_name_H-M   'P 1'
#
loop_
_entity.id
_entity.type
_entity.pdbx_description
1 polymer ?
#
loop_
_entity_poly.entity_id
_entity_poly.type
_entity_poly.pdbx_seq_one_letter_code
_entity_poly.pdbx_strand_id
1 'polypeptide(L)' 'MPVTVGDQTFEWFEESYAAELAPQAAIDLANQFQQNAIYYVIDDELYLIACSEPEVLHKLGTIQPRLV' A
#
# COMPACT_ATOMS: atom_id res chain seq x y z
N MET A 1 22.48 -0.48 3.43
CA MET A 1 22.36 0.88 4.01
C MET A 1 20.94 1.05 4.50
N PRO A 2 20.69 1.61 5.70
CA PRO A 2 19.33 1.75 6.19
C PRO A 2 18.60 2.87 5.44
N VAL A 3 17.38 2.59 4.97
CA VAL A 3 16.47 3.56 4.36
C VAL A 3 15.78 4.33 5.50
N THR A 4 15.82 5.67 5.43
CA THR A 4 15.28 6.54 6.48
C THR A 4 13.91 7.05 6.04
N VAL A 5 12.87 6.66 6.76
CA VAL A 5 11.50 7.17 6.57
C VAL A 5 11.34 8.53 7.25
N GLY A 6 10.80 9.50 6.51
CA GLY A 6 10.38 10.81 7.04
C GLY A 6 11.50 11.86 7.07
N ASP A 7 11.88 12.37 5.91
CA ASP A 7 12.72 13.55 5.77
C ASP A 7 11.92 14.84 6.13
N GLN A 8 12.60 15.87 6.65
CA GLN A 8 12.00 17.16 7.01
C GLN A 8 11.40 17.93 5.82
N THR A 9 11.77 17.58 4.60
CA THR A 9 11.21 18.11 3.35
C THR A 9 9.96 17.34 2.89
N PHE A 10 9.59 16.26 3.60
CA PHE A 10 8.40 15.44 3.30
C PHE A 10 8.42 14.86 1.87
N GLU A 11 9.59 14.75 1.26
CA GLU A 11 9.75 14.21 -0.08
C GLU A 11 9.81 12.68 0.01
N TRP A 12 8.64 12.06 0.04
CA TRP A 12 8.53 10.63 -0.24
C TRP A 12 9.01 10.37 -1.67
N PHE A 13 10.25 9.89 -1.82
CA PHE A 13 10.76 9.37 -3.09
C PHE A 13 11.18 7.92 -2.94
N GLU A 14 10.21 7.04 -3.06
CA GLU A 14 10.43 5.68 -3.56
C GLU A 14 9.64 5.56 -4.87
N GLU A 15 10.19 4.84 -5.85
CA GLU A 15 9.41 4.48 -7.03
C GLU A 15 8.26 3.58 -6.57
N SER A 16 7.06 4.13 -6.51
CA SER A 16 5.85 3.37 -6.19
C SER A 16 5.42 2.62 -7.44
N TYR A 17 5.48 1.29 -7.37
CA TYR A 17 5.03 0.42 -8.45
C TYR A 17 3.66 -0.15 -8.08
N ALA A 18 2.66 0.12 -8.93
CA ALA A 18 1.38 -0.56 -8.87
C ALA A 18 1.45 -1.83 -9.73
N ALA A 19 1.00 -2.96 -9.18
CA ALA A 19 0.92 -4.22 -9.89
C ALA A 19 -0.52 -4.76 -9.83
N GLU A 20 -1.02 -5.27 -10.95
CA GLU A 20 -2.31 -5.94 -11.00
C GLU A 20 -2.17 -7.37 -10.43
N LEU A 21 -2.68 -7.58 -9.22
CA LEU A 21 -2.62 -8.84 -8.50
C LEU A 21 -3.96 -9.10 -7.82
N ALA A 22 -4.34 -10.38 -7.70
CA ALA A 22 -5.44 -10.77 -6.82
C ALA A 22 -5.09 -10.45 -5.35
N PRO A 23 -6.07 -10.13 -4.48
CA PRO A 23 -5.79 -9.69 -3.11
C PRO A 23 -4.88 -10.64 -2.32
N GLN A 24 -5.15 -11.95 -2.37
CA GLN A 24 -4.34 -12.94 -1.66
C GLN A 24 -2.90 -12.97 -2.17
N ALA A 25 -2.68 -12.91 -3.48
CA ALA A 25 -1.33 -12.88 -4.05
C ALA A 25 -0.55 -11.63 -3.65
N ALA A 26 -1.24 -10.49 -3.52
CA ALA A 26 -0.63 -9.26 -3.03
C ALA A 26 -0.25 -9.36 -1.54
N ILE A 27 -1.09 -10.00 -0.71
CA ILE A 27 -0.79 -10.27 0.71
C ILE A 27 0.37 -11.24 0.86
N ASP A 28 0.40 -12.34 0.09
CA ASP A 28 1.47 -13.33 0.11
C ASP A 28 2.82 -12.69 -0.26
N LEU A 29 2.83 -11.84 -1.29
CA LEU A 29 4.00 -11.07 -1.70
C LEU A 29 4.43 -10.09 -0.59
N ALA A 30 3.48 -9.34 -0.02
CA ALA A 30 3.74 -8.41 1.07
C ALA A 30 4.37 -9.11 2.28
N ASN A 31 3.85 -10.29 2.64
CA ASN A 31 4.37 -11.14 3.70
C ASN A 31 5.79 -11.64 3.41
N GLN A 32 6.09 -12.03 2.16
CA GLN A 32 7.45 -12.41 1.75
C GLN A 32 8.46 -11.28 2.00
N PHE A 33 8.04 -10.03 1.83
CA PHE A 33 8.85 -8.83 2.07
C PHE A 33 8.63 -8.19 3.44
N GLN A 34 8.00 -8.91 4.38
CA GLN A 34 7.74 -8.47 5.76
C GLN A 34 7.05 -7.10 5.84
N GLN A 35 6.18 -6.80 4.87
CA GLN A 35 5.33 -5.62 4.91
C GLN A 35 4.20 -5.83 5.92
N ASN A 36 3.88 -4.80 6.70
CA ASN A 36 2.79 -4.89 7.68
C ASN A 36 1.42 -4.66 7.04
N ALA A 37 1.37 -3.93 5.92
CA ALA A 37 0.15 -3.63 5.20
C ALA A 37 0.44 -3.25 3.74
N ILE A 38 -0.59 -3.31 2.89
CA ILE A 38 -0.57 -2.83 1.50
C ILE A 38 -1.74 -1.88 1.22
N TYR A 39 -1.50 -0.95 0.30
CA TYR A 39 -2.57 -0.20 -0.34
C TYR A 39 -3.11 -1.01 -1.53
N TYR A 40 -4.43 -1.10 -1.65
CA TYR A 40 -5.09 -1.87 -2.70
C TYR A 40 -6.28 -1.09 -3.26
N VAL A 41 -6.45 -1.09 -4.58
CA VAL A 41 -7.53 -0.35 -5.25
C VAL A 41 -8.54 -1.34 -5.83
N ILE A 42 -9.82 -1.16 -5.51
CA ILE A 42 -10.96 -1.93 -6.05
C ILE A 42 -12.00 -0.92 -6.50
N ASP A 43 -12.39 -0.93 -7.78
CA ASP A 43 -13.44 -0.04 -8.30
C ASP A 43 -13.26 1.44 -7.89
N ASP A 44 -12.06 1.99 -8.09
CA ASP A 44 -11.65 3.35 -7.70
C ASP A 44 -11.70 3.64 -6.18
N GLU A 45 -11.85 2.63 -5.34
CA GLU A 45 -11.81 2.75 -3.89
C GLU A 45 -10.47 2.24 -3.35
N LEU A 46 -9.82 3.06 -2.53
CA LEU A 46 -8.56 2.74 -1.86
C LEU A 46 -8.85 2.01 -0.55
N TYR A 47 -8.15 0.91 -0.35
CA TYR A 47 -8.17 0.10 0.85
C TYR A 47 -6.76 0.00 1.44
N LEU A 48 -6.68 -0.09 2.77
CA LEU A 48 -5.52 -0.57 3.50
C LEU A 48 -5.79 -2.01 3.92
N ILE A 49 -4.95 -2.94 3.47
CA ILE A 49 -5.03 -4.35 3.84
C ILE A 49 -3.93 -4.64 4.84
N ALA A 50 -4.29 -5.05 6.06
CA ALA A 50 -3.31 -5.57 7.02
C ALA A 50 -2.82 -6.96 6.56
N CYS A 51 -1.50 -7.15 6.49
CA CYS A 51 -0.89 -8.44 6.12
C CYS A 51 -0.66 -9.36 7.33
N SER A 52 -1.12 -8.96 8.52
CA SER A 52 -1.15 -9.77 9.73
C SER A 52 -2.52 -10.42 9.92
N GLU A 53 -2.59 -11.55 10.61
CA GLU A 53 -3.89 -12.10 11.04
C GLU A 53 -4.52 -11.25 12.16
N PRO A 54 -5.82 -10.92 12.09
CA PRO A 54 -6.72 -11.17 10.96
C PRO A 54 -6.45 -10.22 9.78
N GLU A 55 -6.54 -10.73 8.55
CA GLU A 55 -6.50 -9.90 7.35
C GLU A 55 -7.72 -8.96 7.33
N VAL A 56 -7.50 -7.67 7.57
CA VAL A 56 -8.56 -6.66 7.61
C VAL A 56 -8.41 -5.75 6.39
N LEU A 57 -9.47 -5.67 5.58
CA LEU A 57 -9.63 -4.68 4.53
C LEU A 57 -10.29 -3.43 5.11
N HIS A 58 -9.52 -2.36 5.29
CA HIS A 58 -10.02 -1.08 5.74
C HIS A 58 -10.20 -0.11 4.58
N LYS A 59 -11.45 0.28 4.28
CA LYS A 59 -11.75 1.26 3.23
C LYS A 59 -11.31 2.65 3.67
N LEU A 60 -10.39 3.25 2.90
CA LEU A 60 -9.91 4.62 3.11
C LEU A 60 -10.73 5.66 2.35
N GLY A 61 -11.33 5.25 1.22
CA GLY A 61 -12.18 6.11 0.40
C GLY A 61 -11.74 6.14 -1.06
N THR A 62 -12.38 7.00 -1.84
CA THR A 62 -12.21 7.02 -3.30
C THR A 62 -10.85 7.59 -3.67
N ILE A 63 -10.13 6.91 -4.56
CA ILE A 63 -8.91 7.45 -5.14
C ILE A 63 -9.29 8.48 -6.19
N GLN A 64 -9.00 9.76 -5.90
CA GLN A 64 -9.21 10.85 -6.84
C GLN A 64 -7.85 11.39 -7.28
N PRO A 65 -7.68 11.72 -8.57
CA PRO A 65 -6.52 12.48 -9.00
C PRO A 65 -6.46 13.76 -8.16
N ARG A 66 -5.37 13.99 -7.43
CA ARG A 66 -5.11 15.35 -6.94
C ARG A 66 -4.84 16.20 -8.17
N LEU A 67 -5.65 17.24 -8.35
CA LEU A 67 -5.33 18.31 -9.29
C LEU A 67 -3.96 18.86 -8.88
N VAL A 68 -2.95 18.56 -9.69
CA VAL A 68 -1.61 19.15 -9.65
C VAL A 68 -1.68 20.60 -10.12
#